data_AF-A0A6L6U800-F1
#
_entry.id   AF-A0A6L6U800-F1
#
_cell.length_a   1.000
_cell.length_b   1.000
_cell.length_c   1.000
_cell.angle_alpha   90.00
_cell.angle_beta   90.00
_cell.angle_gamma   90.00
#
_symmetry.space_group_name_H-M   'P 1'
#
loop_
_entity.id
_entity.type
_entity.pdbx_description
1 polymer ?
#
loop_
_entity_poly.entity_id
_entity_poly.type
_entity_poly.pdbx_seq_one_letter_code
_entity_poly.pdbx_strand_id
1 'polypeptide(L)'
;MKLINTFILLIISVLSANSQSYKKAFRDDMCQCIELVSQKRSLTNNVLKTCYVEILPNYADLIDATITEEDINKKFIEGQLARKDLLTAMYSELIYTCDTYYNFIDFQRTNSALVLRENASESELKRYNQWVALKPNFTTYYMRACVHFTLKNLKEAEADINKSLALNPNKKSAKITRKELELLAWVYEEQERFKEAVAIYDSIYLGDFDTNVAQLRALANRKSGGTMSQILKEEITSNKVLGQKENTNTQKNQKVLTSNKSKSETTIKSKKKDTAALRKLFKI
;
A
#
# COMPACT_ATOMS: atom_id res chain seq x y z
N MET A 1 26.86 31.39 -19.14
CA MET A 1 26.49 30.50 -18.00
C MET A 1 25.18 30.89 -17.29
N LYS A 2 24.89 32.16 -16.99
CA LYS A 2 23.62 32.55 -16.33
C LYS A 2 22.35 32.31 -17.18
N LEU A 3 22.41 32.50 -18.50
CA LEU A 3 21.25 32.34 -19.41
C LEU A 3 20.77 30.88 -19.55
N ILE A 4 21.69 29.92 -19.50
CA ILE A 4 21.37 28.48 -19.61
C ILE A 4 20.65 28.01 -18.35
N ASN A 5 21.09 28.44 -17.16
CA ASN A 5 20.43 28.09 -15.91
C ASN A 5 19.01 28.69 -15.80
N THR A 6 18.78 29.92 -16.30
CA THR A 6 17.44 30.52 -16.32
C THR A 6 16.48 29.82 -17.28
N PHE A 7 16.97 29.34 -18.43
CA PHE A 7 16.14 28.63 -19.42
C PHE A 7 15.75 27.23 -18.94
N ILE A 8 16.70 26.52 -18.30
CA ILE A 8 16.45 25.22 -17.66
C ILE A 8 15.44 25.36 -16.50
N LEU A 9 15.57 26.40 -15.67
CA LEU A 9 14.60 26.69 -14.60
C LEU A 9 13.19 26.98 -15.14
N LEU A 10 13.08 27.70 -16.26
CA LEU A 10 11.80 28.03 -16.88
C LEU A 10 11.13 26.78 -17.48
N ILE A 11 11.88 25.92 -18.16
CA ILE A 11 11.38 24.65 -18.71
C ILE A 11 10.91 23.71 -17.60
N ILE A 12 11.67 23.59 -16.50
CA ILE A 12 11.28 22.77 -15.34
C ILE A 12 9.99 23.31 -14.70
N SER A 13 9.80 24.63 -14.63
CA SER A 13 8.59 25.25 -14.08
C SER A 13 7.35 25.02 -14.95
N VAL A 14 7.49 25.00 -16.28
CA VAL A 14 6.38 24.75 -17.21
C VAL A 14 6.01 23.26 -17.25
N LEU A 15 7.01 22.36 -17.22
CA LEU A 15 6.78 20.91 -17.18
C LEU A 15 6.11 20.47 -15.87
N SER A 16 6.50 21.06 -14.73
CA SER A 16 5.86 20.78 -13.43
C SER A 16 4.43 21.31 -13.33
N ALA A 17 4.14 22.48 -13.90
CA ALA A 17 2.78 23.02 -14.00
C ALA A 17 1.88 22.11 -14.87
N ASN A 18 2.39 21.66 -16.03
CA ASN A 18 1.68 20.73 -16.90
C ASN A 18 1.48 19.36 -16.23
N SER A 19 2.47 18.88 -15.47
CA SER A 19 2.36 17.61 -14.73
C SER A 19 1.28 17.64 -13.66
N GLN A 20 1.27 18.68 -12.83
CA GLN A 20 0.25 18.83 -11.79
C GLN A 20 -1.15 19.03 -12.39
N SER A 21 -1.24 19.66 -13.57
CA SER A 21 -2.48 19.87 -14.29
C SER A 21 -3.10 18.55 -14.77
N TYR A 22 -2.34 17.66 -15.43
CA TYR A 22 -2.92 16.42 -15.95
C TYR A 22 -3.31 15.44 -14.82
N LYS A 23 -2.55 15.39 -13.71
CA LYS A 23 -2.90 14.52 -12.57
C LYS A 23 -4.23 14.92 -11.95
N LYS A 24 -4.48 16.23 -11.83
CA LYS A 24 -5.78 16.74 -11.37
C LYS A 24 -6.89 16.41 -12.36
N ALA A 25 -6.69 16.72 -13.65
CA ALA A 25 -7.69 16.43 -14.68
C ALA A 25 -8.05 14.93 -14.73
N PHE A 26 -7.05 14.05 -14.65
CA PHE A 26 -7.24 12.61 -14.58
C PHE A 26 -8.11 12.19 -13.38
N ARG A 27 -7.88 12.76 -12.18
CA ARG A 27 -8.73 12.51 -11.02
C ARG A 27 -10.16 13.01 -11.20
N ASP A 28 -10.32 14.18 -11.80
CA ASP A 28 -11.64 14.78 -12.03
C ASP A 28 -12.45 13.90 -13.00
N ASP A 29 -11.86 13.47 -14.11
CA ASP A 29 -12.48 12.54 -15.07
C ASP A 29 -12.83 11.19 -14.42
N MET A 30 -11.93 10.68 -13.57
CA MET A 30 -12.17 9.44 -12.81
C MET A 30 -13.36 9.60 -11.87
N CYS A 31 -13.47 10.71 -11.15
CA CYS A 31 -14.62 10.98 -10.29
C CYS A 31 -15.91 11.08 -11.12
N GLN A 32 -15.88 11.81 -12.24
CA GLN A 32 -17.04 11.94 -13.13
C GLN A 32 -17.52 10.58 -13.63
N CYS A 33 -16.62 9.70 -14.06
CA CYS A 33 -16.99 8.33 -14.45
C CYS A 33 -17.63 7.56 -13.30
N ILE A 34 -17.07 7.64 -12.08
CA ILE A 34 -17.59 6.97 -10.89
C ILE A 34 -19.01 7.45 -10.58
N GLU A 35 -19.26 8.76 -10.62
CA GLU A 35 -20.57 9.37 -10.40
C GLU A 35 -21.60 8.96 -11.45
N LEU A 36 -21.20 8.93 -12.73
CA LEU A 36 -22.08 8.49 -13.81
C LEU A 36 -22.47 7.02 -13.67
N VAL A 37 -21.56 6.16 -13.20
CA VAL A 37 -21.87 4.74 -13.01
C VAL A 37 -22.70 4.52 -11.75
N SER A 38 -22.44 5.26 -10.66
CA SER A 38 -23.21 5.12 -9.41
C SER A 38 -24.69 5.44 -9.57
N GLN A 39 -25.04 6.29 -10.55
CA GLN A 39 -26.44 6.58 -10.92
C GLN A 39 -27.15 5.41 -11.58
N LYS A 40 -26.41 4.46 -12.18
CA LYS A 40 -26.96 3.36 -12.99
C LYS A 40 -26.95 2.01 -12.27
N ARG A 41 -25.99 1.81 -11.36
CA ARG A 41 -25.78 0.54 -10.64
C ARG A 41 -24.91 0.73 -9.40
N SER A 42 -24.94 -0.26 -8.51
CA SER A 42 -24.02 -0.31 -7.38
C SER A 42 -22.56 -0.31 -7.82
N LEU A 43 -21.75 0.49 -7.14
CA LEU A 43 -20.31 0.53 -7.36
C LEU A 43 -19.64 -0.78 -6.88
N THR A 44 -18.64 -1.21 -7.63
CA THR A 44 -17.79 -2.37 -7.30
C THR A 44 -16.36 -2.09 -7.75
N ASN A 45 -15.38 -2.85 -7.23
CA ASN A 45 -13.99 -2.72 -7.66
C ASN A 45 -13.81 -2.95 -9.18
N ASN A 46 -14.63 -3.84 -9.77
CA ASN A 46 -14.60 -4.08 -11.21
C ASN A 46 -15.09 -2.86 -12.00
N VAL A 47 -16.11 -2.17 -11.50
CA VAL A 47 -16.63 -0.94 -12.11
C VAL A 47 -15.60 0.18 -12.07
N LEU A 48 -14.91 0.35 -10.93
CA LEU A 48 -13.83 1.33 -10.80
C LEU A 48 -12.70 1.05 -11.79
N LYS A 49 -12.36 -0.24 -11.97
CA LYS A 49 -11.36 -0.68 -12.96
C LYS A 49 -11.80 -0.34 -14.39
N THR A 50 -13.08 -0.43 -14.73
CA THR A 50 -13.59 -0.02 -16.05
C THR A 50 -13.35 1.46 -16.32
N CYS A 51 -13.72 2.35 -15.38
CA CYS A 51 -13.44 3.79 -15.51
C CYS A 51 -11.97 4.07 -15.79
N TYR A 52 -11.08 3.42 -15.02
CA TYR A 52 -9.64 3.54 -15.22
C TYR A 52 -9.19 3.13 -16.63
N VAL A 53 -9.65 1.97 -17.11
CA VAL A 53 -9.26 1.45 -18.43
C VAL A 53 -9.72 2.38 -19.56
N GLU A 54 -10.88 3.02 -19.41
CA GLU A 54 -11.42 3.95 -20.40
C GLU A 54 -10.72 5.32 -20.36
N ILE A 55 -10.33 5.80 -19.17
CA ILE A 55 -9.80 7.16 -18.99
C ILE A 55 -8.29 7.21 -19.23
N LEU A 56 -7.51 6.24 -18.73
CA LEU A 56 -6.04 6.29 -18.79
C LEU A 56 -5.47 6.54 -20.22
N PRO A 57 -5.99 5.93 -21.30
CA PRO A 57 -5.48 6.18 -22.65
C PRO A 57 -5.50 7.65 -23.06
N ASN A 58 -6.48 8.43 -22.59
CA ASN A 58 -6.60 9.87 -22.92
C ASN A 58 -5.46 10.71 -22.33
N TYR A 59 -4.72 10.17 -21.37
CA TYR A 59 -3.61 10.82 -20.67
C TYR A 59 -2.25 10.24 -21.06
N ALA A 60 -2.20 9.22 -21.91
CA ALA A 60 -0.97 8.52 -22.28
C ALA A 60 0.10 9.47 -22.85
N ASP A 61 -0.27 10.32 -23.81
CA ASP A 61 0.66 11.26 -24.45
C ASP A 61 1.18 12.31 -23.47
N LEU A 62 0.31 12.80 -22.57
CA LEU A 62 0.69 13.76 -21.53
C LEU A 62 1.67 13.16 -20.52
N ILE A 63 1.46 11.90 -20.16
CA ILE A 63 2.36 11.15 -19.27
C ILE A 63 3.71 10.95 -19.97
N ASP A 64 3.72 10.45 -21.20
CA ASP A 64 4.95 10.16 -21.94
C ASP A 64 5.75 11.42 -22.29
N ALA A 65 5.07 12.57 -22.46
CA ALA A 65 5.70 13.87 -22.65
C ALA A 65 6.48 14.35 -21.40
N THR A 66 6.19 13.81 -20.22
CA THR A 66 6.93 14.16 -18.97
C THR A 66 8.24 13.39 -18.82
N ILE A 67 8.47 12.38 -19.67
CA ILE A 67 9.58 11.44 -19.55
C ILE A 67 10.70 11.85 -20.51
N THR A 68 11.84 12.21 -19.92
CA THR A 68 13.05 12.58 -20.67
C THR A 68 14.02 11.40 -20.66
N GLU A 69 13.85 10.49 -21.62
CA GLU A 69 14.70 9.31 -21.82
C GLU A 69 14.86 9.07 -23.32
N GLU A 70 16.09 8.84 -23.76
CA GLU A 70 16.45 8.66 -25.18
C GLU A 70 16.31 7.20 -25.62
N ASP A 71 16.61 6.24 -24.73
CA ASP A 71 16.42 4.82 -25.02
C ASP A 71 14.93 4.47 -25.06
N ILE A 72 14.46 3.98 -26.21
CA ILE A 72 13.04 3.71 -26.46
C ILE A 72 12.48 2.65 -25.49
N ASN A 73 13.26 1.62 -25.16
CA ASN A 73 12.80 0.55 -24.27
C ASN A 73 12.72 1.07 -22.84
N LYS A 74 13.71 1.84 -22.39
CA LYS A 74 13.71 2.45 -21.07
C LYS A 74 12.60 3.49 -20.93
N LYS A 75 12.39 4.33 -21.94
CA LYS A 75 11.28 5.29 -22.00
C LYS A 75 9.92 4.60 -21.89
N PHE A 76 9.74 3.48 -22.59
CA PHE A 76 8.52 2.68 -22.48
C PHE A 76 8.31 2.16 -21.05
N ILE A 77 9.35 1.60 -20.42
CA ILE A 77 9.29 1.09 -19.03
C ILE A 77 8.94 2.21 -18.05
N GLU A 78 9.61 3.37 -18.16
CA GLU A 78 9.32 4.55 -17.34
C GLU A 78 7.88 5.04 -17.54
N GLY A 79 7.37 5.00 -18.78
CA GLY A 79 5.99 5.31 -19.10
C GLY A 79 5.00 4.39 -18.39
N GLN A 80 5.27 3.09 -18.35
CA GLN A 80 4.42 2.14 -17.63
C GLN A 80 4.48 2.36 -16.12
N LEU A 81 5.65 2.68 -15.57
CA LEU A 81 5.81 3.01 -14.15
C LEU A 81 5.02 4.29 -13.80
N ALA A 82 5.15 5.35 -14.58
CA ALA A 82 4.44 6.60 -14.34
C ALA A 82 2.91 6.44 -14.34
N ARG A 83 2.37 5.59 -15.23
CA ARG A 83 0.93 5.24 -15.26
C ARG A 83 0.51 4.46 -14.01
N LYS A 84 1.34 3.51 -13.58
CA LYS A 84 1.10 2.72 -12.35
C LYS A 84 1.13 3.62 -11.11
N ASP A 85 2.08 4.53 -11.03
CA ASP A 85 2.25 5.45 -9.90
C ASP A 85 1.09 6.45 -9.85
N LEU A 86 0.67 6.97 -11.01
CA LEU A 86 -0.54 7.80 -11.14
C LEU A 86 -1.77 7.08 -10.57
N LEU A 87 -2.02 5.85 -11.01
CA LEU A 87 -3.17 5.05 -10.55
C LEU A 87 -3.11 4.80 -9.04
N THR A 88 -1.92 4.48 -8.55
CA THR A 88 -1.69 4.10 -7.16
C THR A 88 -1.93 5.28 -6.22
N ALA A 89 -1.41 6.47 -6.56
CA ALA A 89 -1.68 7.70 -5.82
C ALA A 89 -3.19 8.06 -5.89
N MET A 90 -3.76 8.03 -7.09
CA MET A 90 -5.14 8.44 -7.38
C MET A 90 -6.17 7.81 -6.44
N TYR A 91 -6.04 6.52 -6.10
CA TYR A 91 -7.01 5.86 -5.21
C TYR A 91 -7.11 6.52 -3.83
N SER A 92 -6.00 6.94 -3.25
CA SER A 92 -6.00 7.67 -1.97
C SER A 92 -6.42 9.13 -2.16
N GLU A 93 -6.13 9.73 -3.31
CA GLU A 93 -6.49 11.12 -3.60
C GLU A 93 -7.99 11.30 -3.84
N LEU A 94 -8.63 10.36 -4.54
CA LEU A 94 -10.07 10.36 -4.80
C LEU A 94 -10.90 10.30 -3.50
N ILE A 95 -10.35 9.71 -2.43
CA ILE A 95 -11.00 9.73 -1.11
C ILE A 95 -11.24 11.15 -0.62
N TYR A 96 -10.43 12.13 -1.04
CA TYR A 96 -10.62 13.53 -0.65
C TYR A 96 -11.35 14.36 -1.69
N THR A 97 -11.19 14.04 -2.97
CA THR A 97 -11.68 14.89 -4.07
C THR A 97 -12.99 14.39 -4.69
N CYS A 98 -13.46 13.21 -4.32
CA CYS A 98 -14.65 12.60 -4.92
C CYS A 98 -15.55 11.99 -3.84
N ASP A 99 -16.67 12.65 -3.53
CA ASP A 99 -17.57 12.22 -2.44
C ASP A 99 -18.22 10.87 -2.71
N THR A 100 -18.61 10.61 -3.96
CA THR A 100 -19.17 9.31 -4.36
C THR A 100 -18.18 8.18 -4.14
N TYR A 101 -16.90 8.40 -4.47
CA TYR A 101 -15.85 7.41 -4.22
C TYR A 101 -15.56 7.26 -2.73
N TYR A 102 -15.45 8.36 -1.99
CA TYR A 102 -15.30 8.34 -0.53
C TYR A 102 -16.40 7.53 0.15
N ASN A 103 -17.66 7.82 -0.17
CA ASN A 103 -18.82 7.12 0.41
C ASN A 103 -18.80 5.63 0.06
N PHE A 104 -18.39 5.28 -1.15
CA PHE A 104 -18.21 3.89 -1.54
C PHE A 104 -17.14 3.18 -0.71
N ILE A 105 -15.95 3.77 -0.57
CA ILE A 105 -14.84 3.18 0.21
C ILE A 105 -15.21 3.10 1.70
N ASP A 106 -15.84 4.13 2.24
CA ASP A 106 -16.29 4.16 3.64
C ASP A 106 -17.35 3.07 3.89
N PHE A 107 -18.33 2.95 2.99
CA PHE A 107 -19.34 1.89 3.05
C PHE A 107 -18.71 0.50 3.01
N GLN A 108 -17.79 0.23 2.08
CA GLN A 108 -17.10 -1.07 1.99
C GLN A 108 -16.39 -1.39 3.31
N ARG A 109 -15.77 -0.39 3.94
CA ARG A 109 -15.07 -0.54 5.20
C ARG A 109 -16.03 -0.86 6.35
N THR A 110 -17.09 -0.07 6.52
CA THR A 110 -18.10 -0.30 7.56
C THR A 110 -18.80 -1.64 7.37
N ASN A 111 -19.12 -2.01 6.13
CA ASN A 111 -19.73 -3.29 5.81
C ASN A 111 -18.79 -4.47 6.13
N SER A 112 -17.50 -4.36 5.83
CA SER A 112 -16.53 -5.40 6.20
C SER A 112 -16.46 -5.60 7.72
N ALA A 113 -16.51 -4.53 8.51
CA ALA A 113 -16.57 -4.65 9.96
C ALA A 113 -17.88 -5.31 10.41
N LEU A 114 -19.02 -4.94 9.81
CA LEU A 114 -20.33 -5.54 10.14
C LEU A 114 -20.34 -7.06 9.89
N VAL A 115 -19.85 -7.52 8.74
CA VAL A 115 -19.76 -8.95 8.39
C VAL A 115 -18.90 -9.73 9.40
N LEU A 116 -17.82 -9.13 9.91
CA LEU A 116 -17.02 -9.74 10.98
C LEU A 116 -17.81 -9.89 12.29
N ARG A 117 -18.72 -8.96 12.58
CA ARG A 117 -19.56 -8.99 13.79
C ARG A 117 -20.75 -9.94 13.69
N GLU A 118 -21.26 -10.21 12.49
CA GLU A 118 -22.33 -11.20 12.30
C GLU A 118 -21.93 -12.59 12.79
N ASN A 119 -20.63 -12.88 12.80
CA ASN A 119 -20.07 -14.14 13.29
C ASN A 119 -19.47 -14.02 14.71
N ALA A 120 -19.75 -12.93 15.44
CA ALA A 120 -19.19 -12.72 16.77
C ALA A 120 -19.78 -13.69 17.79
N SER A 121 -18.93 -14.28 18.62
CA SER A 121 -19.32 -15.36 19.53
C SER A 121 -18.75 -15.17 20.93
N GLU A 122 -19.64 -14.99 21.90
CA GLU A 122 -19.30 -14.98 23.34
C GLU A 122 -18.64 -16.30 23.79
N SER A 123 -18.97 -17.41 23.12
CA SER A 123 -18.33 -18.71 23.40
C SER A 123 -16.86 -18.74 22.95
N GLU A 124 -16.51 -18.03 21.87
CA GLU A 124 -15.12 -17.85 21.45
C GLU A 124 -14.37 -16.96 22.46
N LEU A 125 -15.01 -15.90 22.94
CA LEU A 125 -14.41 -15.05 23.98
C LEU A 125 -14.07 -15.87 25.23
N LYS A 126 -14.99 -16.71 25.70
CA LYS A 126 -14.74 -17.63 26.82
C LYS A 126 -13.54 -18.55 26.58
N ARG A 127 -13.40 -19.09 25.36
CA ARG A 127 -12.27 -19.94 24.96
C ARG A 127 -10.94 -19.17 25.00
N TYR A 128 -10.90 -17.95 24.46
CA TYR A 128 -9.69 -17.13 24.47
C TYR A 128 -9.34 -16.61 25.86
N ASN A 129 -10.33 -16.35 26.73
CA ASN A 129 -10.09 -16.06 28.14
C ASN A 129 -9.35 -17.20 28.84
N GLN A 130 -9.80 -18.45 28.63
CA GLN A 130 -9.10 -19.62 29.17
C GLN A 130 -7.70 -19.77 28.57
N TRP A 131 -7.55 -19.53 27.27
CA TRP A 131 -6.26 -19.67 26.61
C TRP A 131 -5.22 -18.65 27.10
N VAL A 132 -5.61 -17.39 27.26
CA VAL A 132 -4.75 -16.35 27.85
C VAL A 132 -4.37 -16.72 29.29
N ALA A 133 -5.29 -17.27 30.08
CA ALA A 133 -4.99 -17.73 31.45
C ALA A 133 -3.99 -18.90 31.49
N LEU A 134 -4.07 -19.82 30.53
CA LEU A 134 -3.19 -21.00 30.47
C LEU A 134 -1.81 -20.71 29.85
N LYS A 135 -1.75 -19.86 28.82
CA LYS A 135 -0.53 -19.59 28.05
C LYS A 135 -0.45 -18.12 27.63
N PRO A 136 -0.20 -17.18 28.56
CA PRO A 136 -0.14 -15.76 28.23
C PRO A 136 1.05 -15.46 27.31
N ASN A 137 0.77 -15.14 26.05
CA ASN A 137 1.75 -14.71 25.06
C ASN A 137 1.12 -13.78 24.02
N PHE A 138 1.94 -13.14 23.19
CA PHE A 138 1.46 -12.16 22.20
C PHE A 138 0.33 -12.73 21.33
N THR A 139 0.49 -13.91 20.73
CA THR A 139 -0.54 -14.54 19.89
C THR A 139 -1.87 -14.68 20.62
N THR A 140 -1.87 -15.15 21.87
CA THR A 140 -3.12 -15.33 22.63
C THR A 140 -3.82 -14.01 22.94
N TYR A 141 -3.06 -12.95 23.23
CA TYR A 141 -3.63 -11.61 23.44
C TYR A 141 -4.18 -11.04 22.13
N TYR A 142 -3.43 -11.09 21.03
CA TYR A 142 -3.91 -10.62 19.73
C TYR A 142 -5.18 -11.35 19.28
N MET A 143 -5.25 -12.68 19.44
CA MET A 143 -6.45 -13.42 19.05
C MET A 143 -7.65 -13.08 19.93
N ARG A 144 -7.45 -12.85 21.23
CA ARG A 144 -8.53 -12.38 22.11
C ARG A 144 -8.98 -10.96 21.77
N ALA A 145 -8.05 -10.07 21.41
CA ALA A 145 -8.36 -8.74 20.92
C ALA A 145 -9.24 -8.76 19.67
N CYS A 146 -8.96 -9.65 18.72
CA CYS A 146 -9.81 -9.82 17.54
C CYS A 146 -11.26 -10.14 17.94
N VAL A 147 -11.45 -11.05 18.91
CA VAL A 147 -12.79 -11.42 19.40
C VAL A 147 -13.44 -10.27 20.17
N HIS A 148 -12.68 -9.54 20.99
CA HIS A 148 -13.20 -8.32 21.63
C HIS A 148 -13.65 -7.28 20.60
N PHE A 149 -12.88 -7.07 19.54
CA PHE A 149 -13.23 -6.16 18.46
C PHE A 149 -14.51 -6.57 17.73
N THR A 150 -14.67 -7.86 17.38
CA THR A 150 -15.91 -8.36 16.75
C THR A 150 -17.12 -8.28 17.69
N LEU A 151 -16.92 -8.34 19.00
CA LEU A 151 -17.97 -8.14 20.01
C LEU A 151 -18.20 -6.66 20.38
N LYS A 152 -17.55 -5.69 19.71
CA LYS A 152 -17.57 -4.25 20.05
C LYS A 152 -17.04 -3.91 21.46
N ASN A 153 -16.30 -4.82 22.08
CA ASN A 153 -15.60 -4.57 23.35
C ASN A 153 -14.29 -3.81 23.07
N LEU A 154 -14.39 -2.56 22.63
CA LEU A 154 -13.27 -1.81 22.04
C LEU A 154 -12.15 -1.50 23.05
N LYS A 155 -12.48 -1.27 24.33
CA LYS A 155 -11.48 -1.00 25.38
C LYS A 155 -10.64 -2.23 25.68
N GLU A 156 -11.28 -3.38 25.75
CA GLU A 156 -10.66 -4.68 25.98
C GLU A 156 -9.81 -5.09 24.76
N ALA A 157 -10.31 -4.84 23.55
CA ALA A 157 -9.55 -5.05 22.32
C ALA A 157 -8.26 -4.21 22.32
N GLU A 158 -8.35 -2.90 22.59
CA GLU A 158 -7.18 -2.02 22.69
C GLU A 158 -6.17 -2.52 23.74
N ALA A 159 -6.63 -2.89 24.94
CA ALA A 159 -5.76 -3.37 26.00
C ALA A 159 -5.01 -4.65 25.60
N ASP A 160 -5.70 -5.60 24.97
CA ASP A 160 -5.11 -6.85 24.51
C ASP A 160 -4.16 -6.66 23.33
N ILE A 161 -4.46 -5.77 22.39
CA ILE A 161 -3.54 -5.45 21.28
C ILE A 161 -2.25 -4.86 21.82
N ASN A 162 -2.35 -3.88 22.73
CA ASN A 162 -1.18 -3.27 23.37
C ASN A 162 -0.36 -4.28 24.17
N LYS A 163 -1.03 -5.20 24.88
CA LYS A 163 -0.34 -6.30 25.57
C LYS A 163 0.36 -7.23 24.58
N SER A 164 -0.27 -7.54 23.45
CA SER A 164 0.33 -8.34 22.38
C SER A 164 1.59 -7.69 21.82
N LEU A 165 1.50 -6.42 21.41
CA LEU A 165 2.62 -5.63 20.89
C LEU A 165 3.79 -5.54 21.89
N ALA A 166 3.50 -5.44 23.19
CA ALA A 166 4.52 -5.40 24.24
C ALA A 166 5.26 -6.74 24.39
N LEU A 167 4.54 -7.86 24.25
CA LEU A 167 5.07 -9.22 24.42
C LEU A 167 5.66 -9.83 23.14
N ASN A 168 5.37 -9.25 21.97
CA ASN A 168 5.80 -9.80 20.69
C ASN A 168 7.35 -9.85 20.62
N PRO A 169 7.97 -11.05 20.65
CA PRO A 169 9.43 -11.18 20.65
C PRO A 169 10.03 -10.78 19.29
N ASN A 170 9.18 -10.73 18.26
CA ASN A 170 9.52 -10.41 16.90
C ASN A 170 9.02 -9.01 16.54
N LYS A 171 9.27 -7.97 17.37
CA LYS A 171 8.99 -6.57 16.98
C LYS A 171 9.57 -6.20 15.60
N LYS A 172 10.64 -6.91 15.18
CA LYS A 172 11.28 -6.79 13.85
C LYS A 172 10.58 -7.58 12.72
N SER A 173 9.70 -8.53 13.02
CA SER A 173 8.84 -9.18 12.02
C SER A 173 7.74 -8.21 11.62
N ALA A 174 8.04 -7.40 10.60
CA ALA A 174 7.15 -6.35 10.10
C ALA A 174 5.72 -6.84 9.85
N LYS A 175 5.53 -8.10 9.45
CA LYS A 175 4.22 -8.66 9.10
C LYS A 175 3.29 -8.91 10.29
N ILE A 176 3.80 -9.40 11.43
CA ILE A 176 2.97 -9.69 12.61
C ILE A 176 2.57 -8.38 13.28
N THR A 177 3.57 -7.55 13.57
CA THR A 177 3.37 -6.23 14.17
C THR A 177 2.40 -5.38 13.36
N ARG A 178 2.47 -5.45 12.03
CA ARG A 178 1.56 -4.71 11.15
C ARG A 178 0.09 -5.09 11.35
N LYS A 179 -0.25 -6.37 11.50
CA LYS A 179 -1.65 -6.79 11.72
C LYS A 179 -2.20 -6.31 13.06
N GLU A 180 -1.36 -6.37 14.10
CA GLU A 180 -1.69 -5.88 15.44
C GLU A 180 -1.96 -4.37 15.40
N LEU A 181 -1.07 -3.61 14.75
CA LEU A 181 -1.23 -2.17 14.55
C LEU A 181 -2.43 -1.82 13.67
N GLU A 182 -2.68 -2.55 12.60
CA GLU A 182 -3.85 -2.33 11.73
C GLU A 182 -5.16 -2.52 12.51
N LEU A 183 -5.26 -3.58 13.34
CA LEU A 183 -6.41 -3.76 14.23
C LEU A 183 -6.53 -2.64 15.27
N LEU A 184 -5.41 -2.16 15.82
CA LEU A 184 -5.41 -1.02 16.75
C LEU A 184 -5.95 0.26 16.09
N ALA A 185 -5.53 0.53 14.84
CA ALA A 185 -6.05 1.66 14.08
C ALA A 185 -7.56 1.51 13.83
N TRP A 186 -8.06 0.30 13.58
CA TRP A 186 -9.50 0.05 13.43
C TRP A 186 -10.26 0.32 14.73
N VAL A 187 -9.72 -0.13 15.87
CA VAL A 187 -10.28 0.18 17.19
C VAL A 187 -10.35 1.70 17.40
N TYR A 188 -9.30 2.44 17.04
CA TYR A 188 -9.26 3.89 17.15
C TYR A 188 -10.27 4.58 16.23
N GLU A 189 -10.45 4.12 15.00
CA GLU A 189 -11.49 4.64 14.12
C GLU A 189 -12.90 4.43 14.69
N GLU A 190 -13.20 3.27 15.28
CA GLU A 190 -14.50 3.02 15.91
C GLU A 190 -14.72 3.82 17.20
N GLN A 191 -13.65 4.25 17.84
CA GLN A 191 -13.67 5.18 18.96
C GLN A 191 -13.62 6.66 18.51
N GLU A 192 -13.70 6.94 17.20
CA GLU A 192 -13.56 8.27 16.59
C GLU A 192 -12.20 8.97 16.87
N ARG A 193 -11.19 8.19 17.29
CA ARG A 193 -9.80 8.61 17.53
C ARG A 193 -8.99 8.61 16.24
N PHE A 194 -9.51 9.30 15.22
CA PHE A 194 -8.98 9.26 13.85
C PHE A 194 -7.51 9.71 13.74
N LYS A 195 -7.08 10.70 14.52
CA LYS A 195 -5.68 11.17 14.49
C LYS A 195 -4.68 10.09 14.92
N GLU A 196 -5.06 9.27 15.90
CA GLU A 196 -4.22 8.17 16.38
C GLU A 196 -4.21 7.02 15.36
N ALA A 197 -5.35 6.73 14.72
CA ALA A 197 -5.41 5.79 13.61
C ALA A 197 -4.51 6.21 12.44
N VAL A 198 -4.53 7.49 12.05
CA VAL A 198 -3.64 8.05 11.01
C VAL A 198 -2.17 7.82 11.36
N ALA A 199 -1.76 8.16 12.58
CA ALA A 199 -0.37 7.95 13.02
C ALA A 199 0.06 6.48 12.96
N ILE A 200 -0.86 5.55 13.26
CA ILE A 200 -0.59 4.13 13.09
C ILE A 200 -0.44 3.77 11.60
N TYR A 201 -1.34 4.24 10.73
CA TYR A 201 -1.22 4.00 9.30
C TYR A 201 0.08 4.52 8.71
N ASP A 202 0.53 5.70 9.13
CA ASP A 202 1.83 6.25 8.76
C ASP A 202 2.97 5.31 9.16
N SER A 203 2.89 4.72 10.36
CA SER A 203 3.93 3.83 10.88
C SER A 203 4.02 2.48 10.14
N ILE A 204 2.91 2.01 9.56
CA ILE A 204 2.84 0.71 8.87
C ILE A 204 2.86 0.81 7.35
N TYR A 205 2.84 2.02 6.79
CA TYR A 205 2.87 2.26 5.36
C TYR A 205 4.20 1.79 4.74
N LEU A 206 4.11 0.94 3.71
CA LEU A 206 5.28 0.34 3.06
C LEU A 206 5.67 1.00 1.73
N GLY A 207 5.15 2.21 1.48
CA GLY A 207 5.40 2.97 0.25
C GLY A 207 4.31 2.77 -0.80
N ASP A 208 4.56 3.29 -2.00
CA ASP A 208 3.53 3.59 -2.99
C ASP A 208 2.61 2.39 -3.29
N PHE A 209 3.16 1.19 -3.43
CA PHE A 209 2.35 0.00 -3.77
C PHE A 209 1.43 -0.49 -2.64
N ASP A 210 1.50 0.07 -1.44
CA ASP A 210 0.63 -0.24 -0.31
C ASP A 210 -0.68 0.56 -0.36
N THR A 211 -1.42 0.36 -1.45
CA THR A 211 -2.64 1.13 -1.77
C THR A 211 -3.70 1.01 -0.68
N ASN A 212 -3.77 -0.15 -0.02
CA ASN A 212 -4.73 -0.39 1.04
C ASN A 212 -4.45 0.53 2.23
N VAL A 213 -3.22 0.56 2.76
CA VAL A 213 -2.90 1.45 3.89
C VAL A 213 -3.02 2.91 3.49
N ALA A 214 -2.63 3.28 2.25
CA ALA A 214 -2.81 4.63 1.75
C ALA A 214 -4.30 5.05 1.77
N GLN A 215 -5.22 4.16 1.37
CA GLN A 215 -6.66 4.41 1.43
C GLN A 215 -7.19 4.48 2.87
N LEU A 216 -6.78 3.55 3.75
CA LEU A 216 -7.20 3.57 5.16
C LEU A 216 -6.75 4.86 5.86
N ARG A 217 -5.50 5.28 5.62
CA ARG A 217 -4.93 6.55 6.08
C ARG A 217 -5.74 7.73 5.57
N ALA A 218 -5.99 7.78 4.26
CA ALA A 218 -6.76 8.86 3.62
C ALA A 218 -8.18 8.96 4.20
N LEU A 219 -8.84 7.82 4.41
CA LEU A 219 -10.18 7.76 4.98
C LEU A 219 -10.20 8.30 6.42
N ALA A 220 -9.30 7.80 7.28
CA ALA A 220 -9.20 8.27 8.67
C ALA A 220 -8.82 9.76 8.75
N ASN A 221 -7.89 10.21 7.91
CA ASN A 221 -7.49 11.61 7.86
C ASN A 221 -8.65 12.51 7.42
N ARG A 222 -9.37 12.16 6.35
CA ARG A 222 -10.57 12.91 5.92
C ARG A 222 -11.63 12.96 7.01
N LYS A 223 -11.91 11.84 7.69
CA LYS A 223 -12.84 11.80 8.85
C LYS A 223 -12.41 12.70 10.01
N SER A 224 -11.10 12.91 10.18
CA SER A 224 -10.55 13.85 11.16
C SER A 224 -10.57 15.33 10.73
N GLY A 225 -11.13 15.64 9.55
CA GLY A 225 -11.15 16.98 8.95
C GLY A 225 -9.88 17.35 8.17
N GLY A 226 -9.03 16.38 7.87
CA GLY A 226 -7.81 16.59 7.08
C GLY A 226 -8.07 16.73 5.59
N THR A 227 -7.06 17.20 4.85
CA THR A 227 -7.15 17.48 3.40
C THR A 227 -5.96 16.91 2.63
N MET A 228 -6.13 16.74 1.32
CA MET A 228 -5.05 16.31 0.41
C MET A 228 -3.73 17.06 0.56
N SER A 229 -3.80 18.37 0.87
CA SER A 229 -2.62 19.23 0.95
C SER A 229 -1.64 18.82 2.06
N GLN A 230 -2.11 18.08 3.07
CA GLN A 230 -1.31 17.59 4.19
C GLN A 230 -0.51 16.33 3.81
N ILE A 231 -1.06 15.46 2.95
CA ILE A 231 -0.38 14.25 2.45
C ILE A 231 0.88 14.60 1.65
N LEU A 232 0.76 15.55 0.72
CA LEU A 232 1.85 15.94 -0.19
C LEU A 232 3.07 16.47 0.56
N LYS A 233 2.90 17.06 1.75
CA LYS A 233 4.02 17.52 2.58
C LYS A 233 4.76 16.36 3.25
N GLU A 234 4.04 15.31 3.65
CA GLU A 234 4.61 14.18 4.39
C GLU A 234 5.29 13.16 3.46
N GLU A 235 4.75 12.90 2.26
CA GLU A 235 5.36 12.03 1.24
C GLU A 235 6.68 12.62 0.71
N ILE A 236 6.74 13.94 0.49
CA ILE A 236 8.00 14.63 0.12
C ILE A 236 9.06 14.49 1.22
N THR A 237 8.64 14.45 2.49
CA THR A 237 9.54 14.32 3.63
C THR A 237 10.03 12.87 3.79
N SER A 238 9.17 11.89 3.57
CA SER A 238 9.51 10.45 3.60
C SER A 238 10.43 10.03 2.44
N ASN A 239 10.15 10.50 1.22
CA ASN A 239 10.96 10.21 0.04
C ASN A 239 12.37 10.85 0.11
N LYS A 240 12.54 12.00 0.80
CA LYS A 240 13.86 12.55 1.13
C LYS A 240 14.68 11.64 2.07
N VAL A 241 14.02 10.91 2.97
CA VAL A 241 14.68 10.00 3.92
C VAL A 241 15.05 8.66 3.26
N LEU A 242 14.24 8.17 2.32
CA LEU A 242 14.55 6.96 1.53
C LEU A 242 15.64 7.20 0.49
N GLY A 243 15.63 8.34 -0.20
CA GLY A 243 16.68 8.72 -1.18
C GLY A 243 18.07 8.91 -0.57
N GLN A 244 18.19 9.09 0.75
CA GLN A 244 19.48 9.11 1.45
C GLN A 244 20.04 7.71 1.73
N LYS A 245 19.21 6.65 1.76
CA LYS A 245 19.65 5.27 2.03
C LYS A 245 20.14 4.54 0.78
N GLU A 246 19.64 4.88 -0.41
CA GLU A 246 20.06 4.23 -1.66
C GLU A 246 21.48 4.63 -2.11
N ASN A 247 21.98 5.80 -1.69
CA ASN A 247 23.33 6.26 -2.05
C ASN A 247 24.48 5.62 -1.27
N THR A 248 24.21 4.73 -0.30
CA THR A 248 25.27 4.09 0.51
C THR A 248 25.61 2.64 0.13
N ASN A 249 24.88 2.00 -0.80
CA ASN A 249 25.07 0.57 -1.11
C ASN A 249 25.68 0.25 -2.49
N THR A 250 25.97 1.25 -3.32
CA THR A 250 26.50 1.04 -4.69
C THR A 250 28.03 1.11 -4.83
N GLN A 251 28.79 1.22 -3.74
CA GLN A 251 30.27 1.30 -3.79
C GLN A 251 31.03 0.10 -3.18
N LYS A 252 30.37 -0.98 -2.74
CA LYS A 252 31.06 -2.09 -2.04
C LYS A 252 31.27 -3.40 -2.80
N ASN A 253 30.88 -3.52 -4.07
CA ASN A 253 31.07 -4.77 -4.84
C ASN A 253 31.93 -4.62 -6.10
N GLN A 254 33.08 -3.94 -5.99
CA GLN A 254 34.19 -4.10 -6.95
C GLN A 254 35.52 -4.24 -6.18
N LYS A 255 35.97 -5.49 -6.05
CA LYS A 255 37.21 -6.07 -5.47
C LYS A 255 36.76 -7.21 -4.57
N VAL A 256 36.90 -8.48 -4.91
CA VAL A 256 38.17 -9.19 -5.07
C VAL A 256 37.98 -10.38 -6.01
N LEU A 257 38.65 -10.36 -7.16
CA LEU A 257 39.06 -11.53 -7.93
C LEU A 257 40.56 -11.66 -7.72
N THR A 258 41.00 -12.57 -6.86
CA THR A 258 42.32 -13.22 -6.95
C THR A 258 42.36 -14.41 -5.98
N SER A 259 42.49 -15.59 -6.59
CA SER A 259 43.23 -16.79 -6.14
C SER A 259 43.16 -17.21 -4.67
N ASN A 260 42.63 -18.41 -4.42
CA ASN A 260 43.48 -19.47 -3.90
C ASN A 260 42.97 -20.87 -4.26
N LYS A 261 43.84 -21.62 -4.95
CA LYS A 261 43.76 -23.05 -5.20
C LYS A 261 43.98 -23.80 -3.88
N SER A 262 43.09 -24.72 -3.52
CA SER A 262 43.51 -25.99 -2.93
C SER A 262 42.51 -27.09 -3.24
N LYS A 263 43.08 -28.21 -3.68
CA LYS A 263 42.45 -29.46 -4.15
C LYS A 263 41.50 -30.08 -3.13
N SER A 264 40.40 -30.62 -3.61
CA SER A 264 39.87 -31.91 -3.14
C SER A 264 39.06 -32.54 -4.26
N GLU A 265 39.56 -33.67 -4.75
CA GLU A 265 38.92 -34.52 -5.75
C GLU A 265 37.76 -35.27 -5.09
N THR A 266 36.57 -35.24 -5.71
CA THR A 266 35.64 -36.36 -5.58
C THR A 266 34.75 -36.42 -6.82
N THR A 267 34.93 -37.52 -7.53
CA THR A 267 34.25 -37.93 -8.76
C THR A 267 32.79 -38.28 -8.48
N ILE A 268 31.84 -37.58 -9.12
CA ILE A 268 30.46 -38.07 -9.24
C ILE A 268 30.01 -37.98 -10.71
N LYS A 269 29.69 -39.17 -11.23
CA LYS A 269 29.30 -39.49 -12.60
C LYS A 269 28.09 -38.69 -13.08
N SER A 270 28.15 -38.21 -14.32
CA SER A 270 27.02 -37.64 -15.05
C SER A 270 26.00 -38.74 -15.43
N LYS A 271 24.72 -38.48 -15.14
CA LYS A 271 23.60 -39.18 -15.76
C LYS A 271 22.69 -38.13 -16.40
N LYS A 272 22.71 -38.09 -17.74
CA LYS A 272 21.69 -37.43 -18.57
C LYS A 272 20.32 -38.00 -18.17
N LYS A 273 19.36 -37.15 -17.82
CA LYS A 273 17.95 -37.52 -17.69
C LYS A 273 17.21 -37.07 -18.94
N ASP A 274 16.72 -38.06 -19.69
CA ASP A 274 15.87 -37.91 -20.86
C ASP A 274 14.57 -37.14 -20.54
N THR A 275 14.31 -36.12 -21.33
CA THR A 275 13.15 -35.20 -21.23
C THR A 275 11.89 -35.74 -21.91
N ALA A 276 11.73 -37.07 -22.01
CA ALA A 276 10.60 -37.69 -22.71
C ALA A 276 9.37 -37.98 -21.82
N ALA A 277 9.46 -37.82 -20.50
CA ALA A 277 8.38 -38.18 -19.56
C ALA A 277 7.50 -37.00 -19.08
N LEU A 278 7.82 -35.75 -19.42
CA LEU A 278 7.11 -34.56 -18.91
C LEU A 278 6.00 -34.01 -19.83
N ARG A 279 5.76 -34.62 -21.00
CA ARG A 279 4.73 -34.17 -21.97
C ARG A 279 3.38 -34.89 -21.88
N LYS A 280 3.12 -35.67 -20.81
CA LYS A 280 1.86 -36.41 -20.64
C LYS A 280 0.93 -35.89 -19.54
N LEU A 281 1.24 -34.73 -18.92
CA LEU A 281 0.49 -34.17 -17.79
C LEU A 281 -0.36 -32.93 -18.09
N PHE A 282 -0.40 -32.46 -19.34
CA PHE A 282 -1.35 -31.43 -19.77
C PHE A 282 -1.91 -31.79 -21.16
N LYS A 283 -3.13 -32.32 -21.18
CA LYS A 283 -3.97 -32.39 -22.39
C LYS A 283 -5.31 -31.75 -22.06
N ILE A 284 -5.57 -30.64 -22.76
CA ILE A 284 -6.84 -29.93 -22.99
C ILE A 284 -7.55 -29.42 -21.73
#